data_AF-A0A2E5HL61-F1
#
_entry.id   AF-A0A2E5HL61-F1
#
_cell.length_a   1.000
_cell.length_b   1.000
_cell.length_c   1.000
_cell.angle_alpha   90.00
_cell.angle_beta   90.00
_cell.angle_gamma   90.00
#
_symmetry.space_group_name_H-M   'P 1'
#
loop_
_entity.id
_entity.type
_entity.pdbx_description
1 polymer ?
#
loop_
_entity_poly.entity_id
_entity_poly.type
_entity_poly.pdbx_seq_one_letter_code
_entity_poly.pdbx_strand_id
1 'polypeptide(L)'
;MVFLLGLTACVQDTGQPCNTEADCVLGDTCLTEEEGFPGGYCTTENCDVSGCPDPLTSECFSFPVNNQDRIICLALCDFNGECTRAGYDCYDVDNQQVCLPTDGAGGDQPVSGAIGSSCTDDPQCTNGLCLTNFPSGYCSQLCSADADCPSGSHCEQVGSQSFCYRDCQDSASCRSGYECSTAELAAPSCVPSDGTVVKNPNGANDGESCVSDINCKGGVCLKEAAGHPGGYCTTLNCDNDSECNDGICTVGAANTFCRTACSDTASCRSGYECITTELTSGTGATCQAPAGTTPAPTVGGDDVAIKEVTCSSGGQLSFNVSDGATGFYIAPFSSEGRAIAPTRLTGDNGVNLDIQNDYDFYRLNEQFLISITPLLFPGSDQARFEGARDNWGGNYTLDVNGSGEICGYIIESPSEGQVIDVNFYLVGVPGVDAGNPLSNGNFSTMLDSVKTIFGNAGVSVGTTRFPQLSSSDVQKYSVIRDFNDVFRLTALSEDPGPTANERLSVNVFLILDFAIPEVPGLLGISPGVPGASGVHRTTGAGLVFSSVNLNDSPSDLGQTMAHEIGHFLGLRHTSEHGGGGDPISDTAECADPQDGTRCPDANNFMFPFSITGVPQQEVSGGQQYVLRRSALIK
;
A
#
# COMPACT_ATOMS: atom_id res chain seq x y z
N MET A 1 13.00 -43.83 26.17
CA MET A 1 14.07 -42.99 25.62
C MET A 1 13.36 -41.96 24.75
N VAL A 2 13.02 -40.82 25.35
CA VAL A 2 12.25 -39.74 24.71
C VAL A 2 13.26 -38.76 24.13
N PHE A 3 13.23 -38.55 22.82
CA PHE A 3 13.93 -37.44 22.19
C PHE A 3 13.00 -36.22 22.24
N LEU A 4 13.33 -35.25 23.08
CA LEU A 4 12.87 -33.87 22.92
C LEU A 4 13.68 -33.28 21.76
N LEU A 5 13.03 -32.97 20.65
CA LEU A 5 13.51 -31.94 19.72
C LEU A 5 12.93 -30.62 20.22
N GLY A 6 13.81 -29.79 20.78
CA GLY A 6 13.46 -28.43 21.18
C GLY A 6 13.11 -27.60 19.96
N LEU A 7 12.02 -26.84 20.09
CA LEU A 7 11.72 -25.70 19.24
C LEU A 7 12.90 -24.73 19.32
N THR A 8 13.64 -24.55 18.22
CA THR A 8 14.54 -23.41 18.07
C THR A 8 13.67 -22.19 17.84
N ALA A 9 13.67 -21.26 18.79
CA ALA A 9 13.06 -19.95 18.63
C ALA A 9 13.62 -19.25 17.37
N CYS A 10 12.78 -18.47 16.68
CA CYS A 10 13.26 -17.49 15.70
C CYS A 10 14.21 -16.54 16.45
N VAL A 11 15.50 -16.59 16.14
CA VAL A 11 16.50 -15.76 16.82
C VAL A 11 16.55 -14.43 16.08
N GLN A 12 15.93 -13.40 16.66
CA GLN A 12 16.26 -12.00 16.38
C GLN A 12 17.70 -11.78 16.87
N ASP A 13 18.58 -11.22 16.04
CA ASP A 13 20.00 -11.07 16.41
C ASP A 13 20.47 -9.61 16.45
N THR A 14 20.04 -8.75 15.52
CA THR A 14 20.43 -7.33 15.54
C THR A 14 19.89 -6.63 16.79
N GLY A 15 20.80 -6.09 17.59
CA GLY A 15 20.51 -5.40 18.85
C GLY A 15 20.46 -6.27 20.10
N GLN A 16 20.66 -7.59 19.98
CA GLN A 16 20.77 -8.47 21.13
C GLN A 16 22.02 -8.18 21.98
N PRO A 17 21.95 -8.43 23.31
CA PRO A 17 23.10 -8.28 24.19
C PRO A 17 24.18 -9.32 23.90
N CYS A 18 25.44 -8.90 23.96
CA CYS A 18 26.57 -9.78 23.74
C CYS A 18 27.78 -9.33 24.57
N ASN A 19 28.67 -10.27 24.91
CA ASN A 19 29.97 -9.96 25.48
C ASN A 19 31.09 -10.28 24.49
N THR A 20 30.84 -11.21 23.57
CA THR A 20 31.77 -11.66 22.53
C THR A 20 31.00 -11.98 21.24
N GLU A 21 31.71 -12.05 20.11
CA GLU A 21 31.14 -12.49 18.82
C GLU A 21 30.46 -13.87 18.89
N ALA A 22 30.87 -14.73 19.83
CA ALA A 22 30.26 -16.05 20.02
C ALA A 22 28.84 -16.00 20.62
N ASP A 23 28.44 -14.85 21.17
CA ASP A 23 27.08 -14.63 21.66
C ASP A 23 26.12 -14.22 20.53
N CYS A 24 26.64 -13.80 19.37
CA CYS A 24 25.88 -13.45 18.17
C CYS A 24 25.75 -14.66 17.23
N VAL A 25 24.69 -14.70 16.42
CA VAL A 25 24.43 -15.78 15.46
C VAL A 25 25.42 -15.72 14.29
N LEU A 26 25.78 -16.90 13.80
CA LEU A 26 26.61 -17.24 12.63
C LEU A 26 27.12 -16.07 11.76
N GLY A 27 28.13 -15.34 12.24
CA GLY A 27 28.90 -14.38 11.45
C GLY A 27 28.76 -12.92 11.87
N ASP A 28 27.93 -12.62 12.87
CA ASP A 28 27.72 -11.26 13.37
C ASP A 28 28.78 -10.80 14.39
N THR A 29 29.00 -9.49 14.41
CA THR A 29 29.97 -8.80 15.27
C THR A 29 29.28 -8.33 16.55
N CYS A 30 29.96 -8.50 17.69
CA CYS A 30 29.52 -7.92 18.96
C CYS A 30 30.18 -6.55 19.18
N LEU A 31 29.42 -5.45 19.10
CA LEU A 31 29.88 -4.13 19.54
C LEU A 31 29.83 -4.07 21.05
N THR A 32 30.96 -3.82 21.72
CA THR A 32 31.09 -3.96 23.17
C THR A 32 30.77 -2.68 23.94
N GLU A 33 30.70 -2.79 25.28
CA GLU A 33 30.56 -1.63 26.17
C GLU A 33 31.72 -0.64 26.02
N GLU A 34 32.93 -1.11 25.73
CA GLU A 34 34.10 -0.26 25.44
C GLU A 34 33.96 0.51 24.12
N GLU A 35 33.14 0.02 23.20
CA GLU A 35 32.79 0.67 21.93
C GLU A 35 31.57 1.59 22.04
N GLY A 36 31.05 1.79 23.26
CA GLY A 36 29.91 2.67 23.53
C GLY A 36 28.54 2.00 23.42
N PHE A 37 28.48 0.67 23.44
CA PHE A 37 27.23 -0.11 23.42
C PHE A 37 27.01 -0.84 24.76
N PRO A 38 26.26 -0.25 25.71
CA PRO A 38 26.12 -0.76 27.08
C PRO A 38 25.57 -2.20 27.14
N GLY A 39 26.36 -3.16 27.63
CA GLY A 39 26.02 -4.60 27.67
C GLY A 39 26.19 -5.34 26.33
N GLY A 40 26.83 -4.69 25.35
CA GLY A 40 27.16 -5.14 24.00
C GLY A 40 26.01 -5.33 23.02
N TYR A 41 26.22 -5.19 21.72
CA TYR A 41 25.18 -5.17 20.69
C TYR A 41 25.58 -6.03 19.50
N CYS A 42 24.84 -7.12 19.26
CA CYS A 42 25.02 -7.93 18.06
C CYS A 42 24.59 -7.16 16.81
N THR A 43 25.45 -7.12 15.81
CA THR A 43 25.19 -6.49 14.51
C THR A 43 25.96 -7.21 13.40
N THR A 44 25.41 -7.19 12.20
CA THR A 44 26.18 -7.52 10.99
C THR A 44 26.99 -6.31 10.55
N GLU A 45 28.25 -6.52 10.17
CA GLU A 45 29.09 -5.52 9.53
C GLU A 45 29.10 -5.66 8.01
N ASN A 46 29.36 -4.55 7.31
CA ASN A 46 29.34 -4.49 5.85
C ASN A 46 27.98 -4.91 5.27
N CYS A 47 26.91 -4.51 5.97
CA CYS A 47 25.53 -4.76 5.55
C CYS A 47 25.16 -4.05 4.24
N ASP A 48 25.97 -3.11 3.77
CA ASP A 48 25.88 -2.54 2.42
C ASP A 48 26.18 -3.56 1.32
N VAL A 49 26.83 -4.68 1.67
CA VAL A 49 27.13 -5.78 0.76
C VAL A 49 26.21 -6.98 0.99
N SER A 50 26.01 -7.36 2.26
CA SER A 50 25.27 -8.57 2.62
C SER A 50 23.79 -8.34 2.95
N GLY A 51 23.37 -7.09 3.12
CA GLY A 51 22.11 -6.73 3.76
C GLY A 51 22.15 -7.01 5.28
N CYS A 52 21.08 -6.62 5.96
CA CYS A 52 20.86 -7.00 7.36
C CYS A 52 20.18 -8.37 7.47
N PRO A 53 20.49 -9.19 8.50
CA PRO A 53 19.93 -10.53 8.66
C PRO A 53 18.41 -10.52 8.82
N ASP A 54 17.89 -9.47 9.46
CA ASP A 54 16.46 -9.20 9.56
C ASP A 54 16.15 -7.82 8.95
N PRO A 55 15.91 -7.73 7.64
CA PRO A 55 15.59 -6.47 6.97
C PRO A 55 14.20 -5.90 7.34
N LEU A 56 13.45 -6.56 8.23
CA LEU A 56 12.15 -6.09 8.73
C LEU A 56 12.27 -5.36 10.06
N THR A 57 13.25 -5.70 10.89
CA THR A 57 13.48 -5.09 12.20
C THR A 57 14.84 -4.43 12.33
N SER A 58 15.63 -4.38 11.26
CA SER A 58 16.91 -3.68 11.23
C SER A 58 17.19 -3.08 9.85
N GLU A 59 17.93 -1.98 9.83
CA GLU A 59 18.37 -1.32 8.60
C GLU A 59 19.85 -0.97 8.68
N CYS A 60 20.47 -0.83 7.52
CA CYS A 60 21.91 -0.69 7.38
C CYS A 60 22.33 0.79 7.38
N PHE A 61 23.22 1.16 8.31
CA PHE A 61 23.70 2.54 8.46
C PHE A 61 25.22 2.60 8.47
N SER A 62 25.77 3.69 7.95
CA SER A 62 27.14 4.11 8.23
C SER A 62 27.09 4.86 9.55
N PHE A 63 27.65 4.26 10.58
CA PHE A 63 27.52 4.73 11.94
C PHE A 63 28.89 4.84 12.62
N PRO A 64 29.20 5.97 13.31
CA PRO A 64 30.48 6.14 13.96
C PRO A 64 30.56 5.27 15.22
N VAL A 65 31.48 4.31 15.23
CA VAL A 65 31.84 3.51 16.41
C VAL A 65 33.30 3.78 16.73
N ASN A 66 33.60 4.29 17.93
CA ASN A 66 34.96 4.70 18.33
C ASN A 66 35.65 5.68 17.36
N ASN A 67 34.91 6.66 16.83
CA ASN A 67 35.37 7.63 15.82
C ASN A 67 35.81 6.99 14.49
N GLN A 68 35.31 5.79 14.17
CA GLN A 68 35.44 5.18 12.86
C GLN A 68 34.06 4.89 12.30
N ASP A 69 33.80 5.34 11.07
CA ASP A 69 32.56 5.01 10.38
C ASP A 69 32.56 3.52 10.03
N ARG A 70 31.59 2.79 10.59
CA ARG A 70 31.34 1.38 10.31
C ARG A 70 29.98 1.23 9.68
N ILE A 71 29.86 0.34 8.70
CA ILE A 71 28.58 0.03 8.08
C ILE A 71 27.96 -1.15 8.83
N ILE A 72 26.94 -0.87 9.63
CA ILE A 72 26.34 -1.82 10.58
C ILE A 72 24.82 -1.82 10.52
N CYS A 73 24.22 -2.94 10.92
CA CYS A 73 22.78 -3.05 11.08
C CYS A 73 22.36 -2.49 12.43
N LEU A 74 21.40 -1.58 12.41
CA LEU A 74 20.76 -1.05 13.61
C LEU A 74 19.31 -1.51 13.64
N ALA A 75 18.88 -2.00 14.80
CA ALA A 75 17.50 -2.39 15.07
C ALA A 75 16.58 -1.16 14.98
N LEU A 76 15.46 -1.31 14.26
CA LEU A 76 14.46 -0.27 14.08
C LEU A 76 13.60 -0.08 15.34
N CYS A 77 12.99 1.10 15.48
CA CYS A 77 11.97 1.43 16.47
C CYS A 77 11.00 2.47 15.88
N ASP A 78 9.84 2.66 16.49
CA ASP A 78 8.76 3.55 16.05
C ASP A 78 8.51 4.72 17.03
N PHE A 79 8.97 4.61 18.28
CA PHE A 79 8.90 5.68 19.27
C PHE A 79 9.85 5.45 20.43
N ASN A 80 10.17 6.54 21.15
CA ASN A 80 11.03 6.43 22.33
C ASN A 80 10.37 5.60 23.45
N GLY A 81 11.08 4.55 23.90
CA GLY A 81 10.58 3.56 24.86
C GLY A 81 10.29 2.18 24.26
N GLU A 82 10.31 2.04 22.93
CA GLU A 82 10.26 0.72 22.28
C GLU A 82 11.59 -0.04 22.41
N CYS A 83 12.70 0.68 22.54
CA CYS A 83 13.99 0.11 22.85
C CYS A 83 13.97 -0.43 24.29
N THR A 84 13.46 -1.65 24.47
CA THR A 84 13.21 -2.28 25.77
C THR A 84 14.47 -2.50 26.62
N ARG A 85 15.64 -2.22 26.06
CA ARG A 85 16.93 -2.41 26.69
C ARG A 85 17.36 -1.18 27.48
N ALA A 86 17.72 -1.39 28.75
CA ALA A 86 18.23 -0.32 29.61
C ALA A 86 19.50 0.31 29.00
N GLY A 87 19.50 1.65 28.91
CA GLY A 87 20.59 2.42 28.32
C GLY A 87 20.52 2.55 26.79
N TYR A 88 19.36 2.25 26.19
CA TYR A 88 19.08 2.48 24.78
C TYR A 88 17.77 3.28 24.66
N ASP A 89 17.76 4.24 23.74
CA ASP A 89 16.58 5.01 23.37
C ASP A 89 16.35 4.90 21.85
N CYS A 90 15.15 5.28 21.41
CA CYS A 90 14.85 5.34 19.99
C CYS A 90 15.34 6.67 19.44
N TYR A 91 16.31 6.64 18.53
CA TYR A 91 16.89 7.82 17.91
C TYR A 91 16.51 7.87 16.43
N ASP A 92 16.30 9.08 15.92
CA ASP A 92 16.16 9.27 14.48
C ASP A 92 17.52 9.48 13.85
N VAL A 93 17.90 8.53 12.99
CA VAL A 93 19.12 8.56 12.18
C VAL A 93 18.70 8.62 10.73
N ASP A 94 18.92 9.77 10.09
CA ASP A 94 18.65 9.98 8.67
C ASP A 94 17.22 9.64 8.22
N ASN A 95 16.22 10.02 9.02
CA ASN A 95 14.79 9.77 8.82
C ASN A 95 14.34 8.34 9.11
N GLN A 96 15.20 7.54 9.73
CA GLN A 96 14.87 6.20 10.18
C GLN A 96 15.09 6.12 11.68
N GLN A 97 14.09 5.61 12.38
CA GLN A 97 14.13 5.47 13.82
C GLN A 97 14.78 4.14 14.21
N VAL A 98 15.83 4.21 15.01
CA VAL A 98 16.68 3.06 15.41
C VAL A 98 17.04 3.08 16.89
N CYS A 99 17.20 1.89 17.47
CA CYS A 99 17.62 1.73 18.85
C CYS A 99 19.13 1.93 19.01
N LEU A 100 19.52 3.02 19.67
CA LEU A 100 20.91 3.36 19.94
C LEU A 100 21.16 3.61 21.44
N PRO A 101 22.41 3.45 21.91
CA PRO A 101 22.79 3.77 23.27
C PRO A 101 22.47 5.22 23.68
N THR A 102 21.85 5.40 24.85
CA THR A 102 21.48 6.70 25.42
C THR A 102 22.70 7.58 25.71
N ASP A 103 23.80 6.95 26.13
CA ASP A 103 25.10 7.58 26.38
C ASP A 103 26.11 7.06 25.34
N GLY A 104 26.84 7.95 24.66
CA GLY A 104 27.86 7.59 23.67
C GLY A 104 27.37 7.71 22.23
N ALA A 105 27.25 6.58 21.52
CA ALA A 105 26.95 6.48 20.10
C ALA A 105 25.72 7.31 19.63
N GLY A 106 24.63 7.35 20.40
CA GLY A 106 23.40 8.09 20.04
C GLY A 106 23.42 9.60 20.33
N GLY A 107 24.45 10.12 21.02
CA GLY A 107 24.40 11.43 21.69
C GLY A 107 24.21 12.67 20.80
N ASP A 108 24.56 12.59 19.51
CA ASP A 108 24.41 13.70 18.56
C ASP A 108 23.11 13.60 17.74
N GLN A 109 22.38 12.49 17.84
CA GLN A 109 21.14 12.26 17.10
C GLN A 109 19.93 12.68 17.94
N PRO A 110 18.84 13.19 17.32
CA PRO A 110 17.65 13.55 18.05
C PRO A 110 16.93 12.26 18.49
N VAL A 111 16.57 12.21 19.77
CA VAL A 111 15.69 11.15 20.28
C VAL A 111 14.34 11.28 19.56
N SER A 112 13.77 10.15 19.13
CA SER A 112 12.47 10.10 18.45
C SER A 112 11.42 10.95 19.16
N GLY A 113 10.78 11.83 18.40
CA GLY A 113 9.79 12.79 18.88
C GLY A 113 10.35 14.12 19.43
N ALA A 114 11.67 14.30 19.53
CA ALA A 114 12.28 15.59 19.89
C ALA A 114 12.19 16.61 18.73
N ILE A 115 12.40 17.89 19.01
CA ILE A 115 12.41 18.94 17.99
C ILE A 115 13.44 18.60 16.89
N GLY A 116 12.98 18.59 15.64
CA GLY A 116 13.78 18.24 14.46
C GLY A 116 13.79 16.77 14.05
N SER A 117 13.19 15.89 14.85
CA SER A 117 12.98 14.47 14.47
C SER A 117 11.94 14.36 13.35
N SER A 118 12.02 13.31 12.55
CA SER A 118 10.99 12.88 11.62
C SER A 118 9.70 12.51 12.36
N CYS A 119 8.59 12.75 11.68
CA CYS A 119 7.25 12.44 12.17
C CYS A 119 6.29 12.35 10.98
N THR A 120 5.17 11.70 11.19
CA THR A 120 4.07 11.60 10.25
C THR A 120 2.78 12.17 10.82
N ASP A 121 2.67 12.24 12.15
CA ASP A 121 1.56 12.86 12.86
C ASP A 121 1.99 13.51 14.20
N ASP A 122 1.11 14.34 14.75
CA ASP A 122 1.36 15.07 16.00
C ASP A 122 1.69 14.16 17.21
N PRO A 123 1.02 12.99 17.41
CA PRO A 123 1.33 12.07 18.50
C PRO A 123 2.76 11.54 18.55
N GLN A 124 3.46 11.45 17.42
CA GLN A 124 4.86 11.03 17.39
C GLN A 124 5.82 12.08 17.96
N CYS A 125 5.37 13.32 18.07
CA CYS A 125 6.17 14.41 18.62
C CYS A 125 5.91 14.57 20.11
N THR A 126 6.98 14.60 20.91
CA THR A 126 6.90 14.80 22.36
C THR A 126 6.16 16.09 22.72
N ASN A 127 6.26 17.12 21.87
CA ASN A 127 5.61 18.41 22.06
C ASN A 127 4.33 18.58 21.22
N GLY A 128 3.87 17.51 20.55
CA GLY A 128 2.54 17.43 19.95
C GLY A 128 2.31 18.23 18.67
N LEU A 129 3.36 18.55 17.91
CA LEU A 129 3.22 19.15 16.58
C LEU A 129 4.19 18.49 15.59
N CYS A 130 3.66 17.90 14.55
CA CYS A 130 4.38 17.44 13.38
C CYS A 130 4.15 18.39 12.21
N LEU A 131 5.21 19.04 11.75
CA LEU A 131 5.17 19.78 10.49
C LEU A 131 5.25 18.76 9.35
N THR A 132 4.10 18.28 8.87
CA THR A 132 4.04 17.23 7.84
C THR A 132 4.39 17.74 6.44
N ASN A 133 4.40 19.05 6.22
CA ASN A 133 4.80 19.71 4.97
C ASN A 133 6.34 19.78 4.78
N PHE A 134 7.09 19.21 5.71
CA PHE A 134 8.54 19.17 5.75
C PHE A 134 9.01 17.78 5.31
N PRO A 135 10.16 17.60 4.61
CA PRO A 135 10.61 16.27 4.19
C PRO A 135 10.69 15.28 5.36
N SER A 136 9.98 14.15 5.24
CA SER A 136 9.81 13.12 6.29
C SER A 136 9.20 13.63 7.61
N GLY A 137 8.50 14.77 7.55
CA GLY A 137 7.90 15.51 8.66
C GLY A 137 8.90 16.04 9.68
N TYR A 138 8.56 17.08 10.42
CA TYR A 138 9.48 17.70 11.39
C TYR A 138 8.78 17.97 12.71
N CYS A 139 9.19 17.24 13.75
CA CYS A 139 8.67 17.49 15.09
C CYS A 139 9.05 18.89 15.54
N SER A 140 8.04 19.65 15.91
CA SER A 140 8.16 21.02 16.35
C SER A 140 7.18 21.30 17.48
N GLN A 141 6.99 22.58 17.79
CA GLN A 141 5.92 23.12 18.60
C GLN A 141 5.76 24.61 18.30
N LEU A 142 4.60 25.18 18.61
CA LEU A 142 4.40 26.62 18.54
C LEU A 142 5.19 27.32 19.65
N CYS A 143 5.77 28.47 19.32
CA CYS A 143 6.54 29.29 20.26
C CYS A 143 6.27 30.78 20.06
N SER A 144 6.61 31.59 21.06
CA SER A 144 6.62 33.06 20.98
C SER A 144 7.98 33.66 21.33
N ALA A 145 8.84 32.90 22.01
CA ALA A 145 10.24 33.21 22.28
C ALA A 145 11.08 31.93 22.45
N ASP A 146 12.41 32.04 22.38
CA ASP A 146 13.33 30.89 22.54
C ASP A 146 13.14 30.12 23.85
N ALA A 147 12.69 30.80 24.91
CA ALA A 147 12.43 30.18 26.20
C ALA A 147 11.27 29.16 26.17
N ASP A 148 10.44 29.19 25.13
CA ASP A 148 9.38 28.21 24.93
C ASP A 148 9.93 26.90 24.35
N CYS A 149 11.10 26.93 23.69
CA CYS A 149 11.72 25.79 23.01
C CYS A 149 12.60 24.94 23.95
N PRO A 150 12.61 23.60 23.80
CA PRO A 150 13.52 22.71 24.51
C PRO A 150 15.00 23.04 24.22
N SER A 151 15.90 22.56 25.08
CA SER A 151 17.34 22.72 24.87
C SER A 151 17.79 22.11 23.54
N GLY A 152 18.65 22.82 22.80
CA GLY A 152 19.06 22.43 21.44
C GLY A 152 18.09 22.87 20.35
N SER A 153 17.15 23.77 20.67
CA SER A 153 16.26 24.41 19.70
C SER A 153 15.95 25.86 20.09
N HIS A 154 15.54 26.67 19.12
CA HIS A 154 15.12 28.06 19.31
C HIS A 154 13.87 28.39 18.49
N CYS A 155 13.27 29.55 18.79
CA CYS A 155 12.00 29.94 18.21
C CYS A 155 12.22 30.76 16.94
N GLU A 156 11.78 30.25 15.80
CA GLU A 156 11.91 30.94 14.51
C GLU A 156 10.55 31.33 13.95
N GLN A 157 10.48 32.52 13.37
CA GLN A 157 9.27 33.05 12.75
C GLN A 157 9.23 32.72 11.26
N VAL A 158 8.21 31.98 10.83
CA VAL A 158 7.95 31.66 9.43
C VAL A 158 6.57 32.18 9.05
N GLY A 159 6.55 33.27 8.28
CA GLY A 159 5.30 33.96 7.94
C GLY A 159 4.64 34.61 9.17
N SER A 160 3.43 34.18 9.52
CA SER A 160 2.63 34.73 10.63
C SER A 160 2.66 33.89 11.91
N GLN A 161 3.37 32.75 11.91
CA GLN A 161 3.49 31.84 13.04
C GLN A 161 4.96 31.59 13.35
N SER A 162 5.24 31.13 14.57
CA SER A 162 6.59 30.81 15.03
C SER A 162 6.64 29.38 15.57
N PHE A 163 7.68 28.68 15.20
CA PHE A 163 7.89 27.26 15.50
C PHE A 163 9.28 27.04 16.09
N CYS A 164 9.45 26.00 16.90
CA CYS A 164 10.76 25.61 17.38
C CYS A 164 11.55 24.84 16.32
N TYR A 165 12.75 25.30 16.02
CA TYR A 165 13.70 24.66 15.12
C TYR A 165 14.93 24.18 15.88
N ARG A 166 15.44 23.01 15.48
CA ARG A 166 16.66 22.42 16.03
C ARG A 166 17.87 23.27 15.65
N ASP A 167 18.70 23.57 16.66
CA ASP A 167 19.98 24.24 16.50
C ASP A 167 20.95 23.39 15.68
N CYS A 168 21.80 24.04 14.87
CA CYS A 168 22.83 23.35 14.10
C CYS A 168 24.15 24.14 14.08
N GLN A 169 25.26 23.42 13.90
CA GLN A 169 26.57 24.05 13.68
C GLN A 169 26.94 24.05 12.19
N ASP A 170 26.65 22.94 11.53
CA ASP A 170 26.83 22.70 10.10
C ASP A 170 25.75 21.73 9.60
N SER A 171 25.66 21.52 8.28
CA SER A 171 24.64 20.64 7.71
C SER A 171 24.81 19.17 8.11
N ALA A 172 25.98 18.75 8.60
CA ALA A 172 26.17 17.40 9.15
C ALA A 172 25.49 17.22 10.52
N SER A 173 25.17 18.33 11.19
CA SER A 173 24.38 18.35 12.43
C SER A 173 22.88 18.13 12.19
N CYS A 174 22.44 18.14 10.93
CA CYS A 174 21.04 18.00 10.52
C CYS A 174 20.79 16.63 9.90
N ARG A 175 19.54 16.14 10.00
CA ARG A 175 19.14 14.88 9.37
C ARG A 175 19.12 15.00 7.84
N SER A 176 19.28 13.89 7.15
CA SER A 176 19.17 13.83 5.69
C SER A 176 17.93 14.57 5.13
N GLY A 177 18.15 15.43 4.14
CA GLY A 177 17.13 16.33 3.57
C GLY A 177 17.06 17.72 4.22
N TYR A 178 17.91 17.99 5.22
CA TYR A 178 17.99 19.25 5.94
C TYR A 178 19.40 19.81 5.89
N GLU A 179 19.51 21.13 5.81
CA GLU A 179 20.76 21.85 5.89
C GLU A 179 20.77 22.82 7.07
N CYS A 180 21.96 23.14 7.55
CA CYS A 180 22.13 24.17 8.55
C CYS A 180 22.15 25.53 7.88
N SER A 181 21.06 26.29 8.03
CA SER A 181 20.90 27.57 7.35
C SER A 181 20.63 28.71 8.32
N THR A 182 21.12 29.89 7.96
CA THR A 182 20.76 31.18 8.57
C THR A 182 20.00 32.08 7.59
N ALA A 183 19.69 31.58 6.39
CA ALA A 183 19.04 32.38 5.37
C ALA A 183 17.58 32.63 5.79
N GLU A 184 17.25 33.90 6.05
CA GLU A 184 15.92 34.34 6.50
C GLU A 184 15.51 33.92 7.93
N LEU A 185 16.46 33.46 8.74
CA LEU A 185 16.26 33.03 10.14
C LEU A 185 17.08 33.87 11.12
N ALA A 186 16.67 33.90 12.38
CA ALA A 186 17.35 34.64 13.44
C ALA A 186 18.61 33.94 13.98
N ALA A 187 18.68 32.61 13.91
CA ALA A 187 19.86 31.81 14.25
C ALA A 187 20.01 30.55 13.36
N PRO A 188 21.18 29.86 13.37
CA PRO A 188 21.40 28.66 12.56
C PRO A 188 20.46 27.53 12.96
N SER A 189 19.61 27.11 12.01
CA SER A 189 18.59 26.08 12.19
C SER A 189 18.70 24.98 11.14
N CYS A 190 18.36 23.76 11.53
CA CYS A 190 18.11 22.69 10.57
C CYS A 190 16.79 22.93 9.83
N VAL A 191 16.88 23.28 8.55
CA VAL A 191 15.73 23.53 7.66
C VAL A 191 15.78 22.65 6.42
N PRO A 192 14.64 22.43 5.73
CA PRO A 192 14.63 21.65 4.50
C PRO A 192 15.61 22.22 3.47
N SER A 193 16.46 21.36 2.89
CA SER A 193 17.38 21.75 1.82
C SER A 193 16.65 22.01 0.51
N ASP A 194 17.18 22.90 -0.34
CA ASP A 194 16.58 23.33 -1.62
C ASP A 194 16.57 22.29 -2.78
N GLY A 195 16.61 21.00 -2.45
CA GLY A 195 16.53 19.90 -3.42
C GLY A 195 17.86 19.51 -4.07
N THR A 196 18.99 20.14 -3.71
CA THR A 196 20.30 19.85 -4.33
C THR A 196 21.21 18.91 -3.54
N VAL A 197 20.82 18.49 -2.33
CA VAL A 197 21.63 17.61 -1.49
C VAL A 197 21.19 16.16 -1.69
N VAL A 198 22.02 15.39 -2.39
CA VAL A 198 21.88 13.93 -2.52
C VAL A 198 21.99 13.25 -1.15
N LYS A 199 21.04 12.35 -0.81
CA LYS A 199 20.93 11.71 0.51
C LYS A 199 22.20 10.95 0.91
N ASN A 200 22.81 10.23 -0.03
CA ASN A 200 24.16 9.67 0.16
C ASN A 200 25.04 10.02 -1.04
N PRO A 201 25.88 11.07 -0.97
CA PRO A 201 26.74 11.46 -2.09
C PRO A 201 27.67 10.37 -2.61
N ASN A 202 27.98 9.38 -1.77
CA ASN A 202 28.83 8.24 -2.08
C ASN A 202 28.04 7.00 -2.53
N GLY A 203 26.70 7.06 -2.53
CA GLY A 203 25.81 6.01 -3.00
C GLY A 203 25.78 5.90 -4.54
N ALA A 204 25.24 4.78 -5.00
CA ALA A 204 24.99 4.44 -6.38
C ALA A 204 23.87 5.30 -6.99
N ASN A 205 23.97 5.52 -8.30
CA ASN A 205 23.05 6.36 -9.07
C ASN A 205 21.69 5.67 -9.27
N ASP A 206 20.71 6.44 -9.75
CA ASP A 206 19.35 5.92 -9.95
C ASP A 206 19.31 4.82 -11.03
N GLY A 207 18.81 3.65 -10.63
CA GLY A 207 18.70 2.41 -11.39
C GLY A 207 19.87 1.44 -11.28
N GLU A 208 20.89 1.79 -10.51
CA GLU A 208 21.92 0.82 -10.10
C GLU A 208 21.39 -0.16 -9.03
N SER A 209 22.08 -1.29 -8.88
CA SER A 209 21.73 -2.33 -7.91
C SER A 209 21.98 -1.88 -6.48
N CYS A 210 21.17 -2.39 -5.56
CA CYS A 210 21.29 -2.11 -4.14
C CYS A 210 20.72 -3.25 -3.30
N VAL A 211 21.11 -3.30 -2.03
CA VAL A 211 20.56 -4.19 -1.02
C VAL A 211 19.93 -3.42 0.15
N SER A 212 20.34 -2.17 0.36
CA SER A 212 19.83 -1.25 1.40
C SER A 212 19.84 0.20 0.90
N ASP A 213 19.10 1.07 1.61
CA ASP A 213 18.93 2.47 1.22
C ASP A 213 20.25 3.25 1.24
N ILE A 214 21.18 2.87 2.13
CA ILE A 214 22.51 3.46 2.16
C ILE A 214 23.32 3.20 0.89
N ASN A 215 22.99 2.18 0.09
CA ASN A 215 23.65 2.00 -1.19
C ASN A 215 23.30 3.09 -2.19
N CYS A 216 22.25 3.88 -1.97
CA CYS A 216 21.64 4.70 -3.00
C CYS A 216 21.86 6.19 -2.78
N LYS A 217 22.20 6.89 -3.85
CA LYS A 217 22.44 8.33 -3.84
C LYS A 217 21.17 9.14 -3.56
N GLY A 218 20.05 8.70 -4.12
CA GLY A 218 18.69 9.14 -3.80
C GLY A 218 18.16 8.61 -2.46
N GLY A 219 18.93 7.74 -1.80
CA GLY A 219 18.67 7.13 -0.49
C GLY A 219 17.38 6.34 -0.40
N VAL A 220 16.99 5.68 -1.49
CA VAL A 220 15.96 4.63 -1.50
C VAL A 220 16.42 3.48 -2.38
N CYS A 221 16.39 2.27 -1.83
CA CYS A 221 16.61 1.03 -2.52
C CYS A 221 15.30 0.25 -2.68
N LEU A 222 14.81 0.12 -3.91
CA LEU A 222 13.70 -0.80 -4.20
C LEU A 222 14.25 -2.23 -4.19
N LYS A 223 14.02 -2.96 -3.10
CA LYS A 223 14.65 -4.26 -2.81
C LYS A 223 14.16 -5.37 -3.76
N GLU A 224 14.99 -6.41 -3.96
CA GLU A 224 14.68 -7.56 -4.84
C GLU A 224 13.39 -8.30 -4.46
N ALA A 225 13.13 -8.44 -3.16
CA ALA A 225 11.89 -9.05 -2.66
C ALA A 225 10.62 -8.30 -3.10
N ALA A 226 10.73 -7.03 -3.50
CA ALA A 226 9.63 -6.22 -4.02
C ALA A 226 9.48 -6.30 -5.56
N GLY A 227 10.14 -7.27 -6.21
CA GLY A 227 10.05 -7.46 -7.66
C GLY A 227 11.07 -6.64 -8.46
N HIS A 228 12.16 -6.19 -7.83
CA HIS A 228 13.24 -5.42 -8.46
C HIS A 228 14.53 -6.24 -8.51
N PRO A 229 14.80 -7.07 -9.54
CA PRO A 229 15.91 -8.02 -9.54
C PRO A 229 17.25 -7.38 -9.16
N GLY A 230 17.93 -7.83 -8.10
CA GLY A 230 19.19 -7.24 -7.61
C GLY A 230 19.09 -5.83 -7.01
N GLY A 231 17.88 -5.40 -6.65
CA GLY A 231 17.56 -4.07 -6.11
C GLY A 231 17.65 -2.93 -7.12
N TYR A 232 17.04 -1.78 -6.81
CA TYR A 232 17.04 -0.62 -7.69
C TYR A 232 17.11 0.69 -6.90
N CYS A 233 18.22 1.41 -7.01
CA CYS A 233 18.33 2.73 -6.41
C CYS A 233 17.40 3.73 -7.10
N THR A 234 16.71 4.56 -6.32
CA THR A 234 15.85 5.61 -6.85
C THR A 234 15.83 6.83 -5.92
N THR A 235 15.59 7.99 -6.51
CA THR A 235 15.23 9.22 -5.82
C THR A 235 13.72 9.38 -5.91
N LEU A 236 13.06 9.54 -4.77
CA LEU A 236 11.62 9.83 -4.70
C LEU A 236 11.38 11.33 -4.76
N ASN A 237 10.21 11.73 -5.26
CA ASN A 237 9.71 13.10 -5.32
C ASN A 237 10.59 14.07 -6.11
N CYS A 238 11.11 13.63 -7.25
CA CYS A 238 11.85 14.50 -8.16
C CYS A 238 10.92 15.53 -8.83
N ASP A 239 11.31 16.79 -8.93
CA ASP A 239 10.56 17.77 -9.71
C ASP A 239 10.97 17.72 -11.19
N ASN A 240 12.23 17.35 -11.46
CA ASN A 240 12.81 17.33 -12.78
C ASN A 240 14.02 16.37 -12.86
N ASP A 241 14.50 16.11 -14.08
CA ASP A 241 15.58 15.16 -14.35
C ASP A 241 16.91 15.52 -13.64
N SER A 242 17.13 16.78 -13.27
CA SER A 242 18.40 17.18 -12.64
C SER A 242 18.55 16.67 -11.20
N GLU A 243 17.45 16.26 -10.58
CA GLU A 243 17.42 15.65 -9.24
C GLU A 243 17.66 14.13 -9.29
N CYS A 244 17.69 13.55 -10.49
CA CYS A 244 17.63 12.10 -10.66
C CYS A 244 18.97 11.37 -10.77
N ASN A 245 20.08 11.90 -10.23
CA ASN A 245 21.35 11.17 -10.14
C ASN A 245 21.72 10.35 -11.41
N ASP A 246 21.70 10.99 -12.59
CA ASP A 246 21.89 10.42 -13.95
C ASP A 246 20.69 9.65 -14.56
N GLY A 247 19.56 9.59 -13.85
CA GLY A 247 18.26 9.14 -14.31
C GLY A 247 17.38 10.26 -14.87
N ILE A 248 16.12 9.92 -15.09
CA ILE A 248 15.06 10.84 -15.52
C ILE A 248 13.88 10.74 -14.58
N CYS A 249 13.21 11.87 -14.38
CA CYS A 249 12.10 11.99 -13.48
C CYS A 249 10.82 11.49 -14.14
N THR A 250 10.27 10.41 -13.59
CA THR A 250 9.04 9.78 -14.09
C THR A 250 7.85 10.16 -13.24
N VAL A 251 6.69 10.27 -13.88
CA VAL A 251 5.44 10.63 -13.20
C VAL A 251 4.73 9.35 -12.75
N GLY A 252 4.52 9.20 -11.44
CA GLY A 252 3.65 8.19 -10.84
C GLY A 252 2.28 8.75 -10.45
N ALA A 253 1.48 7.94 -9.75
CA ALA A 253 0.09 8.26 -9.36
C ALA A 253 -0.06 9.39 -8.37
N ALA A 254 0.87 9.41 -7.43
CA ALA A 254 0.84 10.26 -6.26
C ALA A 254 2.17 11.03 -6.14
N ASN A 255 3.27 10.40 -6.58
CA ASN A 255 4.63 10.91 -6.50
C ASN A 255 5.38 10.74 -7.82
N THR A 256 6.40 11.55 -8.00
CA THR A 256 7.43 11.39 -9.03
C THR A 256 8.59 10.56 -8.49
N PHE A 257 9.32 9.88 -9.36
CA PHE A 257 10.50 9.12 -8.94
C PHE A 257 11.44 8.87 -10.12
N CYS A 258 12.71 8.66 -9.81
CA CYS A 258 13.77 8.63 -10.80
C CYS A 258 14.00 7.23 -11.36
N ARG A 259 14.03 7.13 -12.70
CA ARG A 259 14.34 5.90 -13.42
C ARG A 259 15.45 6.12 -14.44
N THR A 260 16.16 5.06 -14.81
CA THR A 260 17.15 5.11 -15.90
C THR A 260 16.42 5.18 -17.23
N ALA A 261 16.75 6.16 -18.07
CA ALA A 261 16.26 6.24 -19.44
C ALA A 261 16.78 5.07 -20.29
N CYS A 262 16.02 4.66 -21.30
CA CYS A 262 16.42 3.59 -22.21
C CYS A 262 15.99 3.84 -23.66
N SER A 263 16.73 3.28 -24.60
CA SER A 263 16.33 3.22 -26.01
C SER A 263 15.77 1.87 -26.43
N ASP A 264 16.21 0.80 -25.76
CA ASP A 264 15.73 -0.57 -25.95
C ASP A 264 16.01 -1.40 -24.68
N THR A 265 15.44 -2.61 -24.59
CA THR A 265 15.63 -3.52 -23.44
C THR A 265 17.11 -3.87 -23.21
N ALA A 266 17.94 -3.89 -24.25
CA ALA A 266 19.37 -4.18 -24.11
C ALA A 266 20.13 -3.03 -23.41
N SER A 267 19.56 -1.83 -23.41
CA SER A 267 20.05 -0.67 -22.66
C SER A 267 19.79 -0.78 -21.15
N CYS A 268 18.96 -1.74 -20.73
CA CYS A 268 18.59 -1.96 -19.34
C CYS A 268 19.43 -3.05 -18.68
N ARG A 269 19.56 -2.96 -17.34
CA ARG A 269 20.20 -4.00 -16.53
C ARG A 269 19.46 -5.33 -16.68
N SER A 270 20.17 -6.44 -16.53
CA SER A 270 19.56 -7.78 -16.57
C SER A 270 18.40 -7.87 -15.58
N GLY A 271 17.24 -8.35 -16.04
CA GLY A 271 16.00 -8.37 -15.27
C GLY A 271 15.15 -7.10 -15.38
N TYR A 272 15.47 -6.19 -16.30
CA TYR A 272 14.70 -4.97 -16.57
C TYR A 272 14.39 -4.86 -18.07
N GLU A 273 13.22 -4.31 -18.39
CA GLU A 273 12.75 -4.06 -19.76
C GLU A 273 12.62 -2.56 -20.03
N CYS A 274 12.78 -2.16 -21.29
CA CYS A 274 12.62 -0.77 -21.69
C CYS A 274 11.16 -0.52 -22.03
N ILE A 275 10.48 0.27 -21.19
CA ILE A 275 9.04 0.51 -21.26
C ILE A 275 8.78 2.00 -21.50
N THR A 276 7.89 2.29 -22.44
CA THR A 276 7.41 3.65 -22.69
C THR A 276 6.58 4.13 -21.51
N THR A 277 6.88 5.32 -20.98
CA THR A 277 6.28 5.87 -19.77
C THR A 277 6.09 7.38 -19.87
N GLU A 278 5.26 7.93 -18.99
CA GLU A 278 5.10 9.37 -18.82
C GLU A 278 6.21 9.95 -17.94
N LEU A 279 6.72 11.09 -18.37
CA LEU A 279 7.79 11.85 -17.75
C LEU A 279 7.26 13.25 -17.41
N THR A 280 7.89 13.94 -16.47
CA THR A 280 7.56 15.36 -16.19
C THR A 280 7.82 16.24 -17.41
N SER A 281 8.68 15.80 -18.33
CA SER A 281 9.04 16.46 -19.59
C SER A 281 8.27 15.97 -20.83
N GLY A 282 7.31 15.03 -20.68
CA GLY A 282 6.50 14.50 -21.79
C GLY A 282 6.42 12.97 -21.79
N THR A 283 6.71 12.33 -22.91
CA THR A 283 6.73 10.86 -23.03
C THR A 283 8.12 10.38 -23.38
N GLY A 284 8.58 9.30 -22.75
CA GLY A 284 9.87 8.69 -23.01
C GLY A 284 9.88 7.21 -22.68
N ALA A 285 11.05 6.59 -22.57
CA ALA A 285 11.18 5.18 -22.20
C ALA A 285 12.19 5.01 -21.08
N THR A 286 11.87 4.14 -20.12
CA THR A 286 12.69 3.87 -18.94
C THR A 286 12.88 2.39 -18.68
N CYS A 287 13.97 2.06 -18.01
CA CYS A 287 14.21 0.72 -17.51
C CYS A 287 13.32 0.45 -16.32
N GLN A 288 12.48 -0.56 -16.46
CA GLN A 288 11.55 -0.99 -15.43
C GLN A 288 11.76 -2.46 -15.18
N ALA A 289 11.67 -2.87 -13.92
CA ALA A 289 11.54 -4.29 -13.66
C ALA A 289 10.28 -4.75 -14.39
N PRO A 290 10.29 -5.90 -15.09
CA PRO A 290 9.05 -6.49 -15.56
C PRO A 290 8.14 -6.56 -14.33
N ALA A 291 6.94 -5.97 -14.43
CA ALA A 291 6.02 -5.80 -13.31
C ALA A 291 6.06 -7.08 -12.49
N GLY A 292 6.52 -6.96 -11.23
CA GLY A 292 6.95 -8.07 -10.41
C GLY A 292 5.99 -9.23 -10.58
N THR A 293 6.53 -10.45 -10.76
CA THR A 293 5.76 -11.67 -11.01
C THR A 293 4.57 -11.73 -10.08
N THR A 294 3.43 -11.21 -10.52
CA THR A 294 2.14 -11.57 -9.97
C THR A 294 2.09 -13.03 -10.32
N PRO A 295 2.11 -13.95 -9.33
CA PRO A 295 1.94 -15.35 -9.65
C PRO A 295 0.69 -15.42 -10.50
N ALA A 296 0.79 -16.02 -11.69
CA ALA A 296 -0.40 -16.36 -12.45
C ALA A 296 -1.38 -16.99 -11.45
N PRO A 297 -2.66 -16.57 -11.41
CA PRO A 297 -3.66 -17.19 -10.56
C PRO A 297 -3.46 -18.70 -10.61
N THR A 298 -3.17 -19.32 -9.46
CA THR A 298 -2.99 -20.77 -9.41
C THR A 298 -4.37 -21.39 -9.53
N VAL A 299 -4.88 -21.48 -10.76
CA VAL A 299 -6.14 -22.14 -11.07
C VAL A 299 -5.77 -23.56 -11.47
N GLY A 300 -5.91 -24.51 -10.54
CA GLY A 300 -5.44 -25.88 -10.76
C GLY A 300 -6.25 -26.92 -10.00
N GLY A 301 -6.98 -27.75 -10.77
CA GLY A 301 -7.59 -29.02 -10.34
C GLY A 301 -9.07 -28.90 -9.96
N ASP A 302 -9.97 -29.45 -10.79
CA ASP A 302 -11.43 -29.59 -10.56
C ASP A 302 -12.09 -28.43 -9.76
N ASP A 303 -11.61 -27.20 -9.99
CA ASP A 303 -11.89 -26.05 -9.14
C ASP A 303 -13.21 -25.43 -9.59
N VAL A 304 -14.32 -25.92 -9.03
CA VAL A 304 -15.68 -25.68 -9.54
C VAL A 304 -16.08 -24.19 -9.58
N ALA A 305 -15.35 -23.29 -8.90
CA ALA A 305 -15.59 -21.84 -8.97
C ALA A 305 -15.05 -21.18 -10.24
N ILE A 306 -13.95 -21.68 -10.79
CA ILE A 306 -13.21 -21.04 -11.87
C ILE A 306 -13.17 -22.02 -13.04
N LYS A 307 -14.01 -21.76 -14.04
CA LYS A 307 -14.36 -22.79 -15.03
C LYS A 307 -13.26 -23.09 -16.05
N GLU A 308 -12.41 -22.10 -16.36
CA GLU A 308 -11.39 -22.25 -17.40
C GLU A 308 -10.31 -21.18 -17.25
N VAL A 309 -9.03 -21.57 -17.33
CA VAL A 309 -7.95 -20.65 -17.70
C VAL A 309 -7.67 -20.86 -19.19
N THR A 310 -8.05 -19.88 -20.01
CA THR A 310 -7.73 -19.89 -21.43
C THR A 310 -6.50 -19.03 -21.65
N CYS A 311 -5.48 -19.53 -22.33
CA CYS A 311 -4.29 -18.77 -22.73
C CYS A 311 -4.16 -18.70 -24.24
N SER A 312 -3.72 -17.54 -24.74
CA SER A 312 -3.58 -17.23 -26.17
C SER A 312 -2.42 -16.27 -26.40
N SER A 313 -1.63 -16.55 -27.44
CA SER A 313 -0.54 -15.69 -27.90
C SER A 313 -0.99 -14.59 -28.87
N GLY A 314 -2.28 -14.54 -29.21
CA GLY A 314 -2.84 -13.61 -30.21
C GLY A 314 -3.68 -12.48 -29.64
N GLY A 315 -3.74 -12.31 -28.30
CA GLY A 315 -4.59 -11.30 -27.67
C GLY A 315 -6.09 -11.56 -27.82
N GLN A 316 -6.50 -12.82 -28.05
CA GLN A 316 -7.90 -13.22 -28.08
C GLN A 316 -8.15 -14.37 -27.12
N LEU A 317 -9.06 -14.17 -26.18
CA LEU A 317 -9.54 -15.19 -25.24
C LEU A 317 -10.91 -15.67 -25.68
N SER A 318 -11.04 -16.96 -26.03
CA SER A 318 -12.34 -17.58 -26.33
C SER A 318 -12.80 -18.46 -25.19
N PHE A 319 -14.09 -18.39 -24.86
CA PHE A 319 -14.67 -19.12 -23.73
C PHE A 319 -16.17 -19.34 -23.88
N ASN A 320 -16.72 -20.28 -23.09
CA ASN A 320 -18.15 -20.56 -23.04
C ASN A 320 -18.74 -20.14 -21.69
N VAL A 321 -19.94 -19.54 -21.74
CA VAL A 321 -20.78 -19.28 -20.57
C VAL A 321 -22.03 -20.16 -20.69
N SER A 322 -22.39 -20.85 -19.61
CA SER A 322 -23.53 -21.78 -19.63
C SER A 322 -24.88 -21.12 -19.87
N ASP A 323 -25.72 -21.82 -20.63
CA ASP A 323 -27.11 -21.42 -20.90
C ASP A 323 -27.87 -21.11 -19.60
N GLY A 324 -28.54 -19.95 -19.56
CA GLY A 324 -29.32 -19.51 -18.42
C GLY A 324 -28.52 -18.79 -17.33
N ALA A 325 -27.20 -18.62 -17.49
CA ALA A 325 -26.42 -17.78 -16.59
C ALA A 325 -26.95 -16.33 -16.58
N THR A 326 -27.08 -15.76 -15.39
CA THR A 326 -27.53 -14.37 -15.20
C THR A 326 -26.42 -13.34 -15.34
N GLY A 327 -25.16 -13.79 -15.39
CA GLY A 327 -23.97 -12.98 -15.58
C GLY A 327 -22.69 -13.83 -15.54
N PHE A 328 -21.55 -13.18 -15.71
CA PHE A 328 -20.23 -13.78 -15.49
C PHE A 328 -19.19 -12.71 -15.18
N TYR A 329 -18.10 -13.14 -14.58
CA TYR A 329 -16.88 -12.37 -14.35
C TYR A 329 -15.76 -12.98 -15.18
N ILE A 330 -14.92 -12.14 -15.77
CA ILE A 330 -13.71 -12.56 -16.47
C ILE A 330 -12.55 -11.66 -16.06
N ALA A 331 -11.41 -12.27 -15.77
CA ALA A 331 -10.18 -11.55 -15.51
C ALA A 331 -9.08 -12.04 -16.48
N PRO A 332 -8.93 -11.40 -17.65
CA PRO A 332 -7.74 -11.55 -18.46
C PRO A 332 -6.50 -11.13 -17.67
N PHE A 333 -5.38 -11.81 -17.89
CA PHE A 333 -4.08 -11.48 -17.32
C PHE A 333 -2.91 -11.91 -18.22
N SER A 334 -1.75 -11.25 -18.12
CA SER A 334 -0.50 -11.71 -18.74
C SER A 334 0.23 -12.67 -17.79
N SER A 335 0.59 -13.86 -18.28
CA SER A 335 1.40 -14.82 -17.51
C SER A 335 2.84 -14.31 -17.27
N GLU A 336 3.26 -13.30 -18.05
CA GLU A 336 4.56 -12.64 -17.97
C GLU A 336 4.50 -11.32 -17.17
N GLY A 337 3.37 -11.00 -16.53
CA GLY A 337 3.25 -9.79 -15.72
C GLY A 337 3.10 -8.49 -16.52
N ARG A 338 2.93 -8.57 -17.85
CA ARG A 338 2.84 -7.38 -18.72
C ARG A 338 1.46 -6.72 -18.64
N ALA A 339 1.43 -5.40 -18.81
CA ALA A 339 0.18 -4.65 -18.93
C ALA A 339 -0.65 -5.14 -20.12
N ILE A 340 -1.96 -5.23 -19.90
CA ILE A 340 -2.95 -5.66 -20.89
C ILE A 340 -4.17 -4.74 -20.85
N ALA A 341 -4.89 -4.64 -21.96
CA ALA A 341 -6.08 -3.81 -22.08
C ALA A 341 -7.16 -4.55 -22.89
N PRO A 342 -8.26 -4.99 -22.27
CA PRO A 342 -9.41 -5.53 -22.98
C PRO A 342 -10.03 -4.46 -23.88
N THR A 343 -10.45 -4.86 -25.08
CA THR A 343 -10.93 -3.92 -26.10
C THR A 343 -12.34 -4.21 -26.57
N ARG A 344 -12.69 -5.49 -26.79
CA ARG A 344 -14.00 -5.85 -27.32
C ARG A 344 -14.43 -7.22 -26.86
N LEU A 345 -15.68 -7.35 -26.46
CA LEU A 345 -16.33 -8.62 -26.17
C LEU A 345 -17.38 -8.93 -27.24
N THR A 346 -17.28 -10.10 -27.86
CA THR A 346 -18.26 -10.60 -28.85
C THR A 346 -18.83 -11.93 -28.41
N GLY A 347 -20.12 -12.17 -28.64
CA GLY A 347 -20.82 -13.41 -28.32
C GLY A 347 -21.68 -13.90 -29.48
N ASP A 348 -21.80 -15.22 -29.63
CA ASP A 348 -22.67 -15.84 -30.66
C ASP A 348 -24.18 -15.62 -30.41
N ASN A 349 -24.53 -15.21 -29.18
CA ASN A 349 -25.86 -14.75 -28.78
C ASN A 349 -26.17 -13.30 -29.20
N GLY A 350 -25.25 -12.63 -29.90
CA GLY A 350 -25.44 -11.27 -30.42
C GLY A 350 -24.85 -10.17 -29.55
N VAL A 351 -24.21 -10.50 -28.43
CA VAL A 351 -23.41 -9.54 -27.64
C VAL A 351 -22.26 -9.01 -28.49
N ASN A 352 -22.11 -7.69 -28.51
CA ASN A 352 -20.97 -7.01 -29.15
C ASN A 352 -20.74 -5.69 -28.40
N LEU A 353 -19.81 -5.71 -27.45
CA LEU A 353 -19.52 -4.59 -26.55
C LEU A 353 -18.11 -4.06 -26.83
N ASP A 354 -18.01 -2.76 -27.04
CA ASP A 354 -16.73 -2.05 -27.10
C ASP A 354 -16.29 -1.76 -25.67
N ILE A 355 -15.43 -2.59 -25.10
CA ILE A 355 -15.07 -2.50 -23.68
C ILE A 355 -14.43 -1.15 -23.34
N GLN A 356 -13.70 -0.55 -24.28
CA GLN A 356 -13.06 0.74 -24.03
C GLN A 356 -14.07 1.88 -23.89
N ASN A 357 -15.23 1.79 -24.54
CA ASN A 357 -16.23 2.87 -24.58
C ASN A 357 -17.49 2.53 -23.76
N ASP A 358 -17.97 1.29 -23.83
CA ASP A 358 -19.20 0.85 -23.16
C ASP A 358 -18.97 0.52 -21.68
N TYR A 359 -17.72 0.17 -21.30
CA TYR A 359 -17.27 -0.15 -19.95
C TYR A 359 -16.15 0.79 -19.50
N ASP A 360 -16.12 2.01 -20.02
CA ASP A 360 -15.12 3.03 -19.67
C ASP A 360 -15.13 3.40 -18.17
N PHE A 361 -16.26 3.22 -17.50
CA PHE A 361 -16.42 3.34 -16.05
C PHE A 361 -15.66 2.27 -15.24
N TYR A 362 -15.21 1.18 -15.87
CA TYR A 362 -14.25 0.22 -15.31
C TYR A 362 -12.83 0.43 -15.82
N ARG A 363 -12.52 1.54 -16.52
CA ARG A 363 -11.14 1.88 -16.86
C ARG A 363 -10.33 1.98 -15.57
N LEU A 364 -9.49 0.98 -15.38
CA LEU A 364 -8.43 0.98 -14.38
C LEU A 364 -7.50 2.13 -14.75
N ASN A 365 -7.10 2.94 -13.76
CA ASN A 365 -6.07 3.96 -13.96
C ASN A 365 -4.83 3.28 -14.56
N GLU A 366 -4.16 3.94 -15.51
CA GLU A 366 -3.00 3.41 -16.25
C GLU A 366 -1.84 2.97 -15.35
N GLN A 367 -1.78 3.50 -14.12
CA GLN A 367 -0.84 3.12 -13.06
C GLN A 367 -1.25 1.85 -12.29
N PHE A 368 -2.52 1.48 -12.39
CA PHE A 368 -3.10 0.21 -11.95
C PHE A 368 -3.42 -0.70 -13.13
N LEU A 369 -2.80 -0.49 -14.30
CA LEU A 369 -2.73 -1.52 -15.35
C LEU A 369 -1.81 -2.62 -14.85
N ILE A 370 -2.31 -3.34 -13.86
CA ILE A 370 -1.82 -4.60 -13.40
C ILE A 370 -1.86 -5.57 -14.58
N SER A 371 -1.01 -6.58 -14.50
CA SER A 371 -1.00 -7.72 -15.39
C SER A 371 -2.34 -8.45 -15.49
N ILE A 372 -3.40 -8.04 -14.78
CA ILE A 372 -4.74 -8.65 -14.72
C ILE A 372 -5.82 -7.56 -14.79
N THR A 373 -6.82 -7.66 -15.67
CA THR A 373 -7.85 -6.62 -15.84
C THR A 373 -9.27 -7.19 -15.65
N PRO A 374 -9.75 -7.28 -14.41
CA PRO A 374 -11.10 -7.79 -14.09
C PRO A 374 -12.23 -7.06 -14.80
N LEU A 375 -13.21 -7.81 -15.30
CA LEU A 375 -14.45 -7.31 -15.88
C LEU A 375 -15.63 -8.12 -15.36
N LEU A 376 -16.73 -7.43 -15.09
CA LEU A 376 -17.98 -8.00 -14.59
C LEU A 376 -19.12 -7.71 -15.57
N PHE A 377 -19.90 -8.74 -15.90
CA PHE A 377 -21.02 -8.65 -16.84
C PHE A 377 -22.30 -9.23 -16.21
N PRO A 378 -23.39 -8.46 -16.12
CA PRO A 378 -23.54 -7.04 -16.46
C PRO A 378 -22.95 -6.12 -15.39
N GLY A 379 -22.14 -5.13 -15.79
CA GLY A 379 -21.69 -4.05 -14.90
C GLY A 379 -22.67 -2.88 -14.74
N SER A 380 -23.86 -2.99 -15.35
CA SER A 380 -24.87 -1.93 -15.40
C SER A 380 -26.25 -2.52 -15.69
N ASP A 381 -27.29 -1.86 -15.15
CA ASP A 381 -28.68 -2.17 -15.47
C ASP A 381 -29.20 -1.39 -16.70
N GLN A 382 -28.39 -0.57 -17.38
CA GLN A 382 -28.90 0.29 -18.46
C GLN A 382 -29.43 -0.48 -19.67
N ALA A 383 -30.41 0.12 -20.35
CA ALA A 383 -31.09 -0.47 -21.51
C ALA A 383 -30.15 -0.82 -22.68
N ARG A 384 -29.02 -0.11 -22.83
CA ARG A 384 -28.04 -0.42 -23.88
C ARG A 384 -27.40 -1.82 -23.72
N PHE A 385 -27.52 -2.41 -22.54
CA PHE A 385 -27.10 -3.78 -22.23
C PHE A 385 -28.28 -4.78 -22.28
N GLU A 386 -29.49 -4.37 -22.71
CA GLU A 386 -30.73 -5.17 -22.75
C GLU A 386 -30.69 -6.40 -23.66
N GLY A 387 -29.88 -6.41 -24.72
CA GLY A 387 -29.74 -7.57 -25.60
C GLY A 387 -29.20 -8.82 -24.89
N ALA A 388 -28.62 -8.65 -23.70
CA ALA A 388 -28.07 -9.70 -22.83
C ALA A 388 -28.80 -9.81 -21.48
N ARG A 389 -29.86 -9.04 -21.23
CA ARG A 389 -30.55 -9.06 -19.93
C ARG A 389 -31.13 -10.46 -19.67
N ASP A 390 -30.67 -11.05 -18.56
CA ASP A 390 -31.13 -12.31 -17.97
C ASP A 390 -30.79 -13.61 -18.71
N ASN A 391 -29.99 -13.57 -19.78
CA ASN A 391 -29.35 -14.77 -20.33
C ASN A 391 -28.01 -14.45 -21.00
N TRP A 392 -26.93 -14.65 -20.25
CA TRP A 392 -25.55 -14.49 -20.69
C TRP A 392 -24.95 -15.79 -21.22
N GLY A 393 -25.76 -16.84 -21.44
CA GLY A 393 -25.29 -18.08 -22.05
C GLY A 393 -24.87 -17.87 -23.51
N GLY A 394 -23.71 -18.44 -23.88
CA GLY A 394 -23.17 -18.33 -25.23
C GLY A 394 -21.67 -18.61 -25.31
N ASN A 395 -21.15 -18.61 -26.53
CA ASN A 395 -19.72 -18.64 -26.80
C ASN A 395 -19.22 -17.22 -27.05
N TYR A 396 -18.18 -16.83 -26.32
CA TYR A 396 -17.63 -15.48 -26.33
C TYR A 396 -16.17 -15.46 -26.79
N THR A 397 -15.79 -14.32 -27.35
CA THR A 397 -14.39 -13.93 -27.59
C THR A 397 -14.15 -12.54 -27.02
N LEU A 398 -13.14 -12.42 -26.17
CA LEU A 398 -12.61 -11.16 -25.64
C LEU A 398 -11.29 -10.82 -26.34
N ASP A 399 -11.28 -9.71 -27.07
CA ASP A 399 -10.08 -9.10 -27.65
C ASP A 399 -9.33 -8.32 -26.55
N VAL A 400 -8.03 -8.58 -26.39
CA VAL A 400 -7.14 -8.00 -25.38
C VAL A 400 -5.86 -7.52 -26.06
N ASN A 401 -5.60 -6.22 -25.98
CA ASN A 401 -4.32 -5.64 -26.38
C ASN A 401 -3.27 -5.96 -25.33
N GLY A 402 -2.10 -6.44 -25.76
CA GLY A 402 -0.97 -6.74 -24.90
C GLY A 402 0.12 -7.48 -25.69
N SER A 403 1.24 -7.77 -25.03
CA SER A 403 2.34 -8.55 -25.62
C SER A 403 2.64 -9.78 -24.77
N GLY A 404 3.15 -10.84 -25.39
CA GLY A 404 3.37 -12.13 -24.73
C GLY A 404 2.10 -12.98 -24.66
N GLU A 405 2.14 -14.01 -23.82
CA GLU A 405 0.98 -14.87 -23.57
C GLU A 405 -0.04 -14.17 -22.66
N ILE A 406 -1.28 -14.11 -23.12
CA ILE A 406 -2.42 -13.58 -22.36
C ILE A 406 -3.30 -14.76 -21.98
N CYS A 407 -3.52 -14.91 -20.69
CA CYS A 407 -4.45 -15.86 -20.10
C CYS A 407 -5.70 -15.14 -19.60
N GLY A 408 -6.71 -15.87 -19.16
CA GLY A 408 -7.83 -15.30 -18.42
C GLY A 408 -8.65 -16.38 -17.75
N TYR A 409 -9.22 -16.06 -16.60
CA TYR A 409 -10.10 -16.96 -15.86
C TYR A 409 -11.52 -16.42 -15.75
N ILE A 410 -12.49 -17.33 -15.69
CA ILE A 410 -13.93 -17.01 -15.75
C ILE A 410 -14.67 -17.64 -14.57
N ILE A 411 -15.58 -16.86 -14.00
CA ILE A 411 -16.51 -17.28 -12.95
C ILE A 411 -17.92 -16.96 -13.45
N GLU A 412 -18.79 -17.98 -13.55
CA GLU A 412 -20.17 -17.80 -13.98
C GLU A 412 -21.08 -17.46 -12.81
N SER A 413 -22.10 -16.64 -13.05
CA SER A 413 -23.20 -16.38 -12.12
C SER A 413 -24.44 -17.13 -12.64
N PRO A 414 -24.64 -18.41 -12.25
CA PRO A 414 -25.72 -19.24 -12.80
C PRO A 414 -27.12 -18.75 -12.40
N SER A 415 -27.21 -17.97 -11.31
CA SER A 415 -28.42 -17.34 -10.81
C SER A 415 -28.06 -16.09 -10.01
N GLU A 416 -29.07 -15.30 -9.64
CA GLU A 416 -28.86 -14.18 -8.73
C GLU A 416 -28.40 -14.66 -7.35
N GLY A 417 -27.23 -14.18 -6.93
CA GLY A 417 -26.65 -14.45 -5.62
C GLY A 417 -27.39 -13.75 -4.48
N GLN A 418 -27.20 -14.27 -3.28
CA GLN A 418 -27.82 -13.80 -2.04
C GLN A 418 -26.89 -13.84 -0.83
N VAL A 419 -25.70 -14.42 -0.95
CA VAL A 419 -24.75 -14.56 0.17
C VAL A 419 -23.36 -14.09 -0.23
N ILE A 420 -22.73 -13.27 0.62
CA ILE A 420 -21.32 -12.90 0.49
C ILE A 420 -20.56 -13.36 1.74
N ASP A 421 -19.47 -14.11 1.53
CA ASP A 421 -18.55 -14.47 2.61
C ASP A 421 -17.42 -13.44 2.70
N VAL A 422 -16.91 -13.20 3.91
CA VAL A 422 -15.86 -12.20 4.17
C VAL A 422 -14.74 -12.79 5.01
N ASN A 423 -13.49 -12.57 4.62
CA ASN A 423 -12.31 -12.96 5.38
C ASN A 423 -11.66 -11.69 5.94
N PHE A 424 -11.65 -11.54 7.26
CA PHE A 424 -11.06 -10.40 7.96
C PHE A 424 -9.63 -10.72 8.42
N TYR A 425 -8.67 -9.93 7.94
CA TYR A 425 -7.30 -9.92 8.41
C TYR A 425 -7.13 -8.72 9.34
N LEU A 426 -6.87 -8.96 10.62
CA LEU A 426 -6.63 -7.88 11.58
C LEU A 426 -5.13 -7.60 11.67
N VAL A 427 -4.73 -6.39 11.30
CA VAL A 427 -3.35 -5.98 11.10
C VAL A 427 -3.05 -4.85 12.09
N GLY A 428 -2.86 -5.21 13.35
CA GLY A 428 -2.49 -4.26 14.41
C GLY A 428 -3.66 -3.46 14.98
N VAL A 429 -4.88 -3.98 14.89
CA VAL A 429 -6.11 -3.30 15.33
C VAL A 429 -6.20 -3.23 16.87
N PRO A 430 -6.15 -2.04 17.49
CA PRO A 430 -6.16 -1.93 18.95
C PRO A 430 -7.47 -2.42 19.58
N GLY A 431 -7.36 -3.22 20.64
CA GLY A 431 -8.51 -3.65 21.44
C GLY A 431 -9.41 -4.71 20.80
N VAL A 432 -9.03 -5.25 19.65
CA VAL A 432 -9.73 -6.38 19.01
C VAL A 432 -8.86 -7.63 19.11
N ASP A 433 -9.37 -8.65 19.79
CA ASP A 433 -8.72 -9.96 19.83
C ASP A 433 -8.90 -10.65 18.48
N ALA A 434 -7.82 -10.85 17.73
CA ALA A 434 -7.84 -11.48 16.42
C ALA A 434 -8.33 -12.94 16.45
N GLY A 435 -8.23 -13.63 17.60
CA GLY A 435 -8.82 -14.95 17.80
C GLY A 435 -10.32 -14.95 18.07
N ASN A 436 -10.89 -13.82 18.49
CA ASN A 436 -12.32 -13.67 18.72
C ASN A 436 -12.83 -12.22 18.49
N PRO A 437 -12.77 -11.69 17.24
CA PRO A 437 -13.07 -10.28 16.99
C PRO A 437 -14.52 -9.89 17.30
N LEU A 438 -15.45 -10.84 17.13
CA LEU A 438 -16.88 -10.66 17.40
C LEU A 438 -17.21 -10.45 18.89
N SER A 439 -16.27 -10.70 19.80
CA SER A 439 -16.45 -10.34 21.22
C SER A 439 -16.33 -8.83 21.48
N ASN A 440 -15.70 -8.09 20.55
CA ASN A 440 -15.61 -6.64 20.61
C ASN A 440 -16.93 -6.02 20.06
N GLY A 441 -17.58 -5.20 20.90
CA GLY A 441 -18.86 -4.57 20.56
C GLY A 441 -18.77 -3.56 19.41
N ASN A 442 -17.63 -2.87 19.26
CA ASN A 442 -17.41 -1.91 18.18
C ASN A 442 -17.18 -2.63 16.84
N PHE A 443 -16.38 -3.70 16.84
CA PHE A 443 -16.21 -4.57 15.67
C PHE A 443 -17.55 -5.17 15.22
N SER A 444 -18.35 -5.63 16.17
CA SER A 444 -19.70 -6.14 15.89
C SER A 444 -20.61 -5.06 15.29
N THR A 445 -20.56 -3.84 15.81
CA THR A 445 -21.34 -2.70 15.30
C THR A 445 -20.94 -2.34 13.86
N MET A 446 -19.63 -2.29 13.57
CA MET A 446 -19.11 -2.08 12.22
C MET A 446 -19.62 -3.16 11.25
N LEU A 447 -19.52 -4.43 11.64
CA LEU A 447 -20.01 -5.54 10.82
C LEU A 447 -21.54 -5.51 10.64
N ASP A 448 -22.29 -5.06 11.64
CA ASP A 448 -23.75 -4.93 11.56
C ASP A 448 -24.19 -3.81 10.60
N SER A 449 -23.42 -2.73 10.46
CA SER A 449 -23.60 -1.74 9.39
C SER A 449 -23.45 -2.39 8.00
N VAL A 450 -22.37 -3.15 7.78
CA VAL A 450 -22.14 -3.87 6.51
C VAL A 450 -23.32 -4.81 6.21
N LYS A 451 -23.74 -5.62 7.19
CA LYS A 451 -24.90 -6.52 7.06
C LYS A 451 -26.19 -5.77 6.71
N THR A 452 -26.40 -4.60 7.30
CA THR A 452 -27.61 -3.80 7.07
C THR A 452 -27.66 -3.28 5.63
N ILE A 453 -26.55 -2.72 5.14
CA ILE A 453 -26.44 -2.16 3.78
C ILE A 453 -26.59 -3.26 2.73
N PHE A 454 -25.84 -4.36 2.84
CA PHE A 454 -26.00 -5.49 1.93
C PHE A 454 -27.37 -6.16 2.06
N GLY A 455 -27.96 -6.17 3.26
CA GLY A 455 -29.32 -6.65 3.50
C GLY A 455 -30.37 -5.85 2.72
N ASN A 456 -30.20 -4.53 2.59
CA ASN A 456 -31.03 -3.68 1.73
C ASN A 456 -30.88 -4.04 0.25
N ALA A 457 -29.75 -4.64 -0.14
CA ALA A 457 -29.53 -5.16 -1.48
C ALA A 457 -30.11 -6.59 -1.70
N GLY A 458 -30.71 -7.19 -0.68
CA GLY A 458 -31.14 -8.59 -0.71
C GLY A 458 -29.99 -9.59 -0.57
N VAL A 459 -28.83 -9.13 -0.07
CA VAL A 459 -27.62 -9.94 0.14
C VAL A 459 -27.34 -10.07 1.63
N SER A 460 -27.08 -11.29 2.09
CA SER A 460 -26.69 -11.57 3.46
C SER A 460 -25.18 -11.78 3.58
N VAL A 461 -24.57 -11.26 4.64
CA VAL A 461 -23.20 -11.64 5.00
C VAL A 461 -23.26 -13.06 5.59
N GLY A 462 -22.62 -13.99 4.90
CA GLY A 462 -22.57 -15.41 5.25
C GLY A 462 -21.46 -15.72 6.24
N THR A 463 -20.50 -16.54 5.81
CA THR A 463 -19.38 -16.97 6.65
C THR A 463 -18.38 -15.84 6.80
N THR A 464 -18.06 -15.47 8.05
CA THR A 464 -16.94 -14.58 8.38
C THR A 464 -15.75 -15.39 8.88
N ARG A 465 -14.61 -15.29 8.22
CA ARG A 465 -13.35 -15.94 8.63
C ARG A 465 -12.37 -14.91 9.18
N PHE A 466 -11.45 -15.34 10.04
CA PHE A 466 -10.43 -14.47 10.63
C PHE A 466 -9.02 -15.06 10.45
N PRO A 467 -8.50 -15.17 9.22
CA PRO A 467 -7.14 -15.65 9.00
C PRO A 467 -6.14 -14.72 9.70
N GLN A 468 -5.06 -15.31 10.20
CA GLN A 468 -4.03 -14.58 10.94
C GLN A 468 -2.82 -14.41 10.05
N LEU A 469 -2.34 -13.18 9.93
CA LEU A 469 -1.03 -12.93 9.33
C LEU A 469 0.08 -13.25 10.35
N SER A 470 1.30 -13.39 9.86
CA SER A 470 2.46 -13.49 10.74
C SER A 470 2.60 -12.21 11.58
N SER A 471 3.14 -12.32 12.79
CA SER A 471 3.37 -11.14 13.65
C SER A 471 4.25 -10.09 12.99
N SER A 472 5.21 -10.50 12.13
CA SER A 472 6.04 -9.59 11.34
C SER A 472 5.23 -8.85 10.26
N ASP A 473 4.32 -9.53 9.58
CA ASP A 473 3.46 -8.87 8.59
C ASP A 473 2.46 -7.91 9.26
N VAL A 474 1.95 -8.29 10.44
CA VAL A 474 1.09 -7.43 11.25
C VAL A 474 1.82 -6.15 11.64
N GLN A 475 3.05 -6.23 12.13
CA GLN A 475 3.84 -5.06 12.50
C GLN A 475 4.19 -4.20 11.28
N LYS A 476 4.57 -4.84 10.17
CA LYS A 476 4.95 -4.15 8.93
C LYS A 476 3.80 -3.35 8.33
N TYR A 477 2.61 -3.93 8.27
CA TYR A 477 1.48 -3.38 7.52
C TYR A 477 0.39 -2.78 8.40
N SER A 478 0.60 -2.67 9.73
CA SER A 478 -0.37 -2.02 10.60
C SER A 478 -0.55 -0.53 10.24
N VAL A 479 0.50 0.12 9.74
CA VAL A 479 0.38 1.48 9.18
C VAL A 479 0.86 1.46 7.73
N ILE A 480 -0.03 1.75 6.79
CA ILE A 480 0.29 1.76 5.36
C ILE A 480 0.80 3.15 4.99
N ARG A 481 2.03 3.23 4.47
CA ARG A 481 2.74 4.49 4.24
C ARG A 481 2.83 4.88 2.77
N ASP A 482 2.55 3.94 1.87
CA ASP A 482 2.42 4.19 0.44
C ASP A 482 1.43 3.20 -0.21
N PHE A 483 1.01 3.48 -1.45
CA PHE A 483 0.08 2.62 -2.17
C PHE A 483 0.66 1.23 -2.54
N ASN A 484 1.98 1.07 -2.62
CA ASN A 484 2.57 -0.25 -2.87
C ASN A 484 2.41 -1.18 -1.67
N ASP A 485 2.41 -0.65 -0.45
CA ASP A 485 2.16 -1.45 0.75
C ASP A 485 0.73 -2.01 0.78
N VAL A 486 -0.26 -1.30 0.21
CA VAL A 486 -1.62 -1.85 0.00
C VAL A 486 -1.55 -3.13 -0.83
N PHE A 487 -0.87 -3.07 -1.99
CA PHE A 487 -0.74 -4.22 -2.89
C PHE A 487 0.06 -5.37 -2.28
N ARG A 488 1.11 -5.06 -1.51
CA ARG A 488 1.90 -6.08 -0.81
C ARG A 488 1.08 -6.76 0.28
N LEU A 489 0.30 -6.00 1.04
CA LEU A 489 -0.55 -6.53 2.10
C LEU A 489 -1.63 -7.47 1.54
N THR A 490 -2.35 -7.07 0.50
CA THR A 490 -3.42 -7.89 -0.09
C THR A 490 -2.90 -9.20 -0.69
N ALA A 491 -1.65 -9.20 -1.19
CA ALA A 491 -0.96 -10.39 -1.66
C ALA A 491 -0.65 -11.41 -0.55
N LEU A 492 -0.71 -11.01 0.72
CA LEU A 492 -0.57 -11.93 1.87
C LEU A 492 -1.86 -12.69 2.22
N SER A 493 -2.97 -12.41 1.54
CA SER A 493 -4.21 -13.18 1.72
C SER A 493 -3.97 -14.67 1.54
N GLU A 494 -4.63 -15.50 2.34
CA GLU A 494 -4.57 -16.95 2.24
C GLU A 494 -5.69 -17.52 1.35
N ASP A 495 -5.52 -18.76 0.89
CA ASP A 495 -6.58 -19.52 0.24
C ASP A 495 -7.58 -19.99 1.31
N PRO A 496 -8.84 -19.51 1.31
CA PRO A 496 -9.80 -19.74 2.38
C PRO A 496 -10.34 -21.18 2.45
N GLY A 497 -10.06 -22.00 1.44
CA GLY A 497 -10.41 -23.42 1.45
C GLY A 497 -10.45 -24.05 0.06
N PRO A 498 -10.58 -25.38 -0.02
CA PRO A 498 -10.53 -26.11 -1.27
C PRO A 498 -11.80 -26.01 -2.12
N THR A 499 -12.88 -25.41 -1.62
CA THR A 499 -14.15 -25.33 -2.35
C THR A 499 -14.36 -23.98 -3.03
N ALA A 500 -15.06 -24.02 -4.16
CA ALA A 500 -15.57 -22.85 -4.87
C ALA A 500 -16.23 -21.82 -3.94
N ASN A 501 -17.12 -22.29 -3.06
CA ASN A 501 -17.86 -21.44 -2.14
C ASN A 501 -16.97 -20.76 -1.09
N GLU A 502 -15.83 -21.36 -0.72
CA GLU A 502 -14.89 -20.74 0.22
C GLU A 502 -14.08 -19.64 -0.48
N ARG A 503 -13.62 -19.89 -1.71
CA ARG A 503 -12.83 -18.95 -2.53
C ARG A 503 -13.63 -17.78 -3.09
N LEU A 504 -14.95 -17.94 -3.26
CA LEU A 504 -15.86 -16.83 -3.56
C LEU A 504 -16.17 -16.06 -2.27
N SER A 505 -15.15 -15.37 -1.76
CA SER A 505 -15.20 -14.51 -0.59
C SER A 505 -14.33 -13.27 -0.77
N VAL A 506 -14.67 -12.18 -0.08
CA VAL A 506 -13.90 -10.94 -0.11
C VAL A 506 -12.88 -10.93 1.02
N ASN A 507 -11.62 -10.57 0.73
CA ASN A 507 -10.62 -10.33 1.78
C ASN A 507 -10.67 -8.86 2.21
N VAL A 508 -10.78 -8.64 3.51
CA VAL A 508 -10.81 -7.33 4.15
C VAL A 508 -9.66 -7.27 5.14
N PHE A 509 -8.73 -6.35 4.91
CA PHE A 509 -7.62 -6.08 5.81
C PHE A 509 -7.95 -4.83 6.62
N LEU A 510 -8.01 -4.98 7.95
CA LEU A 510 -8.23 -3.88 8.86
C LEU A 510 -6.88 -3.54 9.51
N ILE A 511 -6.30 -2.42 9.12
CA ILE A 511 -5.01 -1.90 9.59
C ILE A 511 -5.22 -0.90 10.73
N LEU A 512 -4.16 -0.44 11.39
CA LEU A 512 -4.24 0.68 12.32
C LEU A 512 -4.65 1.95 11.54
N ASP A 513 -3.84 2.40 10.59
CA ASP A 513 -4.12 3.61 9.81
C ASP A 513 -3.37 3.73 8.47
N PHE A 514 -3.82 4.65 7.61
CA PHE A 514 -3.07 5.10 6.43
C PHE A 514 -2.26 6.35 6.76
N ALA A 515 -0.94 6.26 6.62
CA ALA A 515 -0.01 7.39 6.69
C ALA A 515 0.55 7.69 5.29
N ILE A 516 -0.34 7.80 4.29
CA ILE A 516 0.01 8.10 2.89
C ILE A 516 -0.06 9.62 2.70
N PRO A 517 1.07 10.34 2.52
CA PRO A 517 1.11 11.80 2.48
C PRO A 517 0.23 12.41 1.38
N GLU A 518 0.01 11.68 0.29
CA GLU A 518 -0.67 12.19 -0.89
C GLU A 518 -2.20 12.13 -0.79
N VAL A 519 -2.75 11.34 0.14
CA VAL A 519 -4.19 11.20 0.40
C VAL A 519 -4.49 11.23 1.90
N PRO A 520 -4.26 12.36 2.58
CA PRO A 520 -4.45 12.47 4.02
C PRO A 520 -5.91 12.20 4.41
N GLY A 521 -6.10 11.31 5.40
CA GLY A 521 -7.43 10.92 5.88
C GLY A 521 -8.14 9.84 5.05
N LEU A 522 -7.41 9.10 4.21
CA LEU A 522 -7.92 7.90 3.54
C LEU A 522 -8.45 6.89 4.58
N LEU A 523 -9.67 6.40 4.41
CA LEU A 523 -10.30 5.47 5.36
C LEU A 523 -10.38 4.03 4.84
N GLY A 524 -10.38 3.85 3.52
CA GLY A 524 -10.44 2.55 2.88
C GLY A 524 -10.02 2.64 1.41
N ILE A 525 -9.59 1.51 0.86
CA ILE A 525 -9.20 1.42 -0.56
C ILE A 525 -9.57 0.06 -1.14
N SER A 526 -10.19 0.08 -2.32
CA SER A 526 -10.31 -1.05 -3.23
C SER A 526 -9.24 -0.98 -4.33
N PRO A 527 -8.28 -1.92 -4.38
CA PRO A 527 -7.26 -2.02 -5.45
C PRO A 527 -7.80 -2.20 -6.87
N GLY A 528 -9.09 -2.51 -7.04
CA GLY A 528 -9.74 -2.70 -8.34
C GLY A 528 -11.23 -2.42 -8.31
N VAL A 529 -11.78 -2.05 -9.47
CA VAL A 529 -13.20 -1.77 -9.67
C VAL A 529 -13.64 -2.37 -11.02
N PRO A 530 -14.02 -3.67 -11.09
CA PRO A 530 -14.13 -4.63 -9.98
C PRO A 530 -12.76 -5.19 -9.51
N GLY A 531 -12.76 -5.81 -8.34
CA GLY A 531 -11.59 -6.48 -7.77
C GLY A 531 -11.35 -7.88 -8.34
N ALA A 532 -10.19 -8.48 -8.01
CA ALA A 532 -9.80 -9.81 -8.49
C ALA A 532 -10.59 -10.94 -7.80
N SER A 533 -11.78 -11.25 -8.32
CA SER A 533 -12.71 -12.21 -7.72
C SER A 533 -12.22 -13.65 -7.78
N GLY A 534 -12.37 -14.40 -6.68
CA GLY A 534 -12.10 -15.84 -6.64
C GLY A 534 -10.62 -16.23 -6.58
N VAL A 535 -9.70 -15.27 -6.58
CA VAL A 535 -8.26 -15.52 -6.50
C VAL A 535 -7.69 -14.81 -5.27
N HIS A 536 -6.95 -15.57 -4.47
CA HIS A 536 -6.27 -15.12 -3.25
C HIS A 536 -4.74 -15.13 -3.49
N ARG A 537 -3.96 -14.54 -2.58
CA ARG A 537 -2.50 -14.43 -2.69
C ARG A 537 -2.04 -13.55 -3.87
N THR A 538 -2.81 -12.53 -4.23
CA THR A 538 -2.46 -11.58 -5.29
C THR A 538 -2.63 -10.14 -4.83
N THR A 539 -1.95 -9.22 -5.50
CA THR A 539 -1.97 -7.77 -5.19
C THR A 539 -3.35 -7.12 -5.35
N GLY A 540 -4.27 -7.76 -6.07
CA GLY A 540 -5.66 -7.31 -6.25
C GLY A 540 -6.70 -8.09 -5.44
N ALA A 541 -6.28 -9.00 -4.56
CA ALA A 541 -7.16 -9.98 -3.91
C ALA A 541 -7.95 -9.46 -2.70
N GLY A 542 -7.88 -8.18 -2.34
CA GLY A 542 -8.55 -7.70 -1.13
C GLY A 542 -8.62 -6.19 -1.02
N LEU A 543 -9.28 -5.73 0.02
CA LEU A 543 -9.47 -4.33 0.38
C LEU A 543 -8.76 -4.00 1.68
N VAL A 544 -8.31 -2.77 1.85
CA VAL A 544 -7.62 -2.32 3.05
C VAL A 544 -8.38 -1.15 3.69
N PHE A 545 -8.54 -1.17 5.00
CA PHE A 545 -9.29 -0.18 5.78
C PHE A 545 -8.55 0.25 7.02
N SER A 546 -8.59 1.55 7.32
CA SER A 546 -8.11 2.09 8.59
C SER A 546 -9.08 1.76 9.73
N SER A 547 -8.54 1.42 10.90
CA SER A 547 -9.35 1.14 12.10
C SER A 547 -9.48 2.34 13.03
N VAL A 548 -8.97 3.53 12.66
CA VAL A 548 -9.04 4.75 13.49
C VAL A 548 -10.46 5.06 13.96
N ASN A 549 -11.46 4.86 13.10
CA ASN A 549 -12.86 5.12 13.44
C ASN A 549 -13.56 3.96 14.14
N LEU A 550 -12.89 2.84 14.40
CA LEU A 550 -13.52 1.67 15.00
C LEU A 550 -14.06 1.99 16.40
N ASN A 551 -13.34 2.76 17.20
CA ASN A 551 -13.76 3.07 18.57
C ASN A 551 -14.68 4.29 18.69
N ASP A 552 -14.52 5.27 17.80
CA ASP A 552 -15.27 6.52 17.87
C ASP A 552 -16.58 6.46 17.07
N SER A 553 -16.53 5.88 15.86
CA SER A 553 -17.65 5.80 14.92
C SER A 553 -17.67 4.46 14.17
N PRO A 554 -17.84 3.31 14.86
CA PRO A 554 -17.82 1.98 14.21
C PRO A 554 -18.85 1.84 13.09
N SER A 555 -20.00 2.51 13.21
CA SER A 555 -21.04 2.50 12.18
C SER A 555 -20.62 3.21 10.89
N ASP A 556 -19.79 4.26 10.99
CA ASP A 556 -19.27 5.01 9.84
C ASP A 556 -18.17 4.21 9.15
N LEU A 557 -17.29 3.56 9.92
CA LEU A 557 -16.33 2.60 9.37
C LEU A 557 -17.04 1.45 8.64
N GLY A 558 -18.15 0.95 9.18
CA GLY A 558 -18.97 -0.06 8.51
C GLY A 558 -19.62 0.43 7.21
N GLN A 559 -19.97 1.73 7.12
CA GLN A 559 -20.45 2.35 5.87
C GLN A 559 -19.32 2.45 4.84
N THR A 560 -18.14 2.96 5.23
CA THR A 560 -16.94 2.98 4.37
C THR A 560 -16.59 1.57 3.89
N MET A 561 -16.67 0.58 4.76
CA MET A 561 -16.42 -0.81 4.40
C MET A 561 -17.41 -1.33 3.36
N ALA A 562 -18.70 -1.05 3.53
CA ALA A 562 -19.70 -1.43 2.55
C ALA A 562 -19.50 -0.72 1.20
N HIS A 563 -19.11 0.56 1.21
CA HIS A 563 -18.80 1.36 0.03
C HIS A 563 -17.68 0.73 -0.80
N GLU A 564 -16.53 0.47 -0.18
CA GLU A 564 -15.38 -0.11 -0.88
C GLU A 564 -15.64 -1.55 -1.33
N ILE A 565 -16.34 -2.37 -0.53
CA ILE A 565 -16.79 -3.70 -1.00
C ILE A 565 -17.72 -3.54 -2.21
N GLY A 566 -18.58 -2.52 -2.24
CA GLY A 566 -19.40 -2.17 -3.39
C GLY A 566 -18.56 -1.92 -4.65
N HIS A 567 -17.47 -1.17 -4.54
CA HIS A 567 -16.49 -1.00 -5.62
C HIS A 567 -15.85 -2.32 -6.07
N PHE A 568 -15.41 -3.14 -5.12
CA PHE A 568 -14.82 -4.44 -5.41
C PHE A 568 -15.79 -5.35 -6.18
N LEU A 569 -17.09 -5.22 -5.91
CA LEU A 569 -18.19 -5.94 -6.57
C LEU A 569 -18.67 -5.28 -7.88
N GLY A 570 -18.06 -4.17 -8.31
CA GLY A 570 -18.29 -3.54 -9.60
C GLY A 570 -19.24 -2.33 -9.58
N LEU A 571 -19.57 -1.76 -8.42
CA LEU A 571 -20.28 -0.48 -8.37
C LEU A 571 -19.33 0.71 -8.48
N ARG A 572 -19.86 1.86 -8.90
CA ARG A 572 -19.15 3.14 -9.02
C ARG A 572 -19.82 4.18 -8.12
N HIS A 573 -19.15 5.31 -7.94
CA HIS A 573 -19.77 6.42 -7.23
C HIS A 573 -21.02 6.90 -7.98
N THR A 574 -22.11 7.10 -7.25
CA THR A 574 -23.35 7.65 -7.84
C THR A 574 -23.16 9.07 -8.38
N SER A 575 -22.22 9.82 -7.80
CA SER A 575 -21.78 11.15 -8.23
C SER A 575 -20.27 11.29 -8.04
N GLU A 576 -19.54 11.85 -8.99
CA GLU A 576 -18.09 12.04 -8.92
C GLU A 576 -17.69 13.51 -8.67
N HIS A 577 -16.54 13.78 -8.03
CA HIS A 577 -16.08 15.15 -7.72
C HIS A 577 -15.82 16.01 -8.98
N GLY A 578 -15.50 15.38 -10.11
CA GLY A 578 -15.29 16.02 -11.41
C GLY A 578 -16.56 16.15 -12.27
N GLY A 579 -17.72 15.75 -11.75
CA GLY A 579 -18.96 15.55 -12.50
C GLY A 579 -19.03 14.18 -13.18
N GLY A 580 -20.25 13.73 -13.50
CA GLY A 580 -20.52 12.35 -13.92
C GLY A 580 -21.10 11.51 -12.78
N GLY A 581 -21.80 10.45 -13.15
CA GLY A 581 -22.39 9.47 -12.23
C GLY A 581 -22.11 8.04 -12.68
N ASP A 582 -22.52 7.09 -11.85
CA ASP A 582 -22.39 5.67 -12.15
C ASP A 582 -23.24 5.26 -13.38
N PRO A 583 -22.91 4.14 -14.04
CA PRO A 583 -23.70 3.65 -15.17
C PRO A 583 -24.98 2.95 -14.69
N ILE A 584 -25.65 3.41 -13.65
CA ILE A 584 -26.88 2.80 -13.11
C ILE A 584 -28.08 3.69 -13.43
N SER A 585 -29.17 3.09 -13.89
CA SER A 585 -30.28 3.84 -14.51
C SER A 585 -31.20 4.54 -13.51
N ASP A 586 -31.16 4.15 -12.23
CA ASP A 586 -32.05 4.60 -11.17
C ASP A 586 -31.35 5.29 -9.99
N THR A 587 -30.05 5.56 -10.13
CA THR A 587 -29.27 6.41 -9.21
C THR A 587 -29.34 7.86 -9.67
N ALA A 588 -29.52 8.78 -8.72
CA ALA A 588 -29.54 10.20 -9.03
C ALA A 588 -28.11 10.74 -9.07
N GLU A 589 -27.79 11.61 -10.03
CA GLU A 589 -26.52 12.31 -10.08
C GLU A 589 -26.66 13.69 -9.41
N CYS A 590 -25.66 14.07 -8.61
CA CYS A 590 -25.60 15.35 -7.94
C CYS A 590 -25.12 16.46 -8.87
N ALA A 591 -25.89 17.54 -8.97
CA ALA A 591 -25.53 18.70 -9.78
C ALA A 591 -24.37 19.52 -9.19
N ASP A 592 -24.15 19.45 -7.87
CA ASP A 592 -23.06 20.15 -7.17
C ASP A 592 -22.45 19.22 -6.10
N PRO A 593 -21.55 18.31 -6.50
CA PRO A 593 -20.93 17.34 -5.60
C PRO A 593 -20.05 17.99 -4.52
N GLN A 594 -19.73 19.29 -4.61
CA GLN A 594 -18.96 20.00 -3.58
C GLN A 594 -19.78 20.29 -2.31
N ASP A 595 -21.12 20.29 -2.40
CA ASP A 595 -22.02 20.36 -1.25
C ASP A 595 -22.88 19.09 -1.17
N GLY A 596 -22.24 18.01 -0.71
CA GLY A 596 -22.84 16.69 -0.61
C GLY A 596 -24.17 16.66 0.16
N THR A 597 -24.39 17.59 1.10
CA THR A 597 -25.63 17.65 1.90
C THR A 597 -26.87 18.00 1.10
N ARG A 598 -26.71 18.54 -0.11
CA ARG A 598 -27.81 18.88 -1.03
C ARG A 598 -28.00 17.86 -2.14
N CYS A 599 -27.16 16.84 -2.20
CA CYS A 599 -27.21 15.84 -3.23
C CYS A 599 -28.40 14.89 -3.03
N PRO A 600 -29.16 14.56 -4.09
CA PRO A 600 -30.31 13.65 -4.00
C PRO A 600 -29.91 12.21 -3.67
N ASP A 601 -28.66 11.85 -3.95
CA ASP A 601 -28.03 10.55 -3.70
C ASP A 601 -27.17 10.53 -2.44
N ALA A 602 -27.22 11.56 -1.59
CA ALA A 602 -26.43 11.66 -0.36
C ALA A 602 -26.61 10.49 0.62
N ASN A 603 -27.76 9.81 0.60
CA ASN A 603 -28.02 8.62 1.42
C ASN A 603 -27.61 7.31 0.74
N ASN A 604 -27.23 7.33 -0.55
CA ASN A 604 -26.79 6.14 -1.24
C ASN A 604 -25.44 5.68 -0.68
N PHE A 605 -25.28 4.39 -0.44
CA PHE A 605 -24.04 3.87 0.15
C PHE A 605 -22.83 4.01 -0.78
N MET A 606 -23.02 4.17 -2.09
CA MET A 606 -21.99 4.45 -3.07
C MET A 606 -21.76 5.96 -3.30
N PHE A 607 -22.36 6.84 -2.50
CA PHE A 607 -22.04 8.26 -2.54
C PHE A 607 -20.63 8.50 -1.94
N PRO A 608 -19.70 9.17 -2.63
CA PRO A 608 -18.27 9.16 -2.26
C PRO A 608 -17.92 10.04 -1.07
N PHE A 609 -18.80 10.95 -0.65
CA PHE A 609 -18.51 11.88 0.43
C PHE A 609 -19.18 11.43 1.71
N SER A 610 -18.38 11.24 2.76
CA SER A 610 -18.90 10.99 4.10
C SER A 610 -19.62 12.23 4.63
N ILE A 611 -20.90 12.10 4.96
CA ILE A 611 -21.71 13.20 5.50
C ILE A 611 -22.10 12.87 6.94
N THR A 612 -21.56 13.64 7.89
CA THR A 612 -21.84 13.45 9.32
C THR A 612 -23.35 13.43 9.61
N GLY A 613 -23.81 12.35 10.23
CA GLY A 613 -25.21 12.19 10.66
C GLY A 613 -26.18 11.75 9.56
N VAL A 614 -25.70 11.47 8.35
CA VAL A 614 -26.48 10.89 7.27
C VAL A 614 -26.18 9.39 7.18
N PRO A 615 -27.16 8.51 7.38
CA PRO A 615 -26.93 7.07 7.24
C PRO A 615 -26.88 6.72 5.74
N GLN A 616 -25.68 6.61 5.19
CA GLN A 616 -25.44 6.26 3.79
C GLN A 616 -25.68 4.76 3.55
N GLN A 617 -26.95 4.34 3.59
CA GLN A 617 -27.37 2.94 3.60
C GLN A 617 -28.37 2.57 2.49
N GLU A 618 -28.76 3.54 1.66
CA GLU A 618 -29.71 3.31 0.57
C GLU A 618 -29.03 2.58 -0.59
N VAL A 619 -29.73 1.58 -1.15
CA VAL A 619 -29.29 0.78 -2.30
C VAL A 619 -30.41 0.83 -3.35
N SER A 620 -30.09 1.26 -4.58
CA SER A 620 -31.07 1.32 -5.67
C SER A 620 -31.41 -0.07 -6.24
N GLY A 621 -32.46 -0.15 -7.06
CA GLY A 621 -32.83 -1.39 -7.75
C GLY A 621 -31.80 -1.79 -8.81
N GLY A 622 -31.20 -0.81 -9.49
CA GLY A 622 -30.10 -1.03 -10.43
C GLY A 622 -28.82 -1.50 -9.75
N GLN A 623 -28.47 -0.95 -8.58
CA GLN A 623 -27.34 -1.44 -7.78
C GLN A 623 -27.58 -2.87 -7.28
N GLN A 624 -28.80 -3.20 -6.84
CA GLN A 624 -29.20 -4.58 -6.50
C GLN A 624 -29.01 -5.55 -7.68
N TYR A 625 -29.39 -5.11 -8.89
CA TYR A 625 -29.28 -5.91 -10.10
C TYR A 625 -27.82 -6.29 -10.40
N VAL A 626 -26.89 -5.34 -10.28
CA VAL A 626 -25.44 -5.57 -10.49
C VAL A 626 -24.84 -6.42 -9.38
N LEU A 627 -25.05 -6.05 -8.11
CA LEU A 627 -24.48 -6.76 -6.95
C LEU A 627 -24.85 -8.25 -6.98
N ARG A 628 -26.14 -8.58 -7.16
CA ARG A 628 -26.61 -9.97 -7.15
C ARG A 628 -26.18 -10.78 -8.36
N ARG A 629 -25.49 -10.18 -9.34
CA ARG A 629 -24.87 -10.86 -10.49
C ARG A 629 -23.34 -10.90 -10.39
N SER A 630 -22.75 -10.33 -9.33
CA SER A 630 -21.33 -10.40 -9.05
C SER A 630 -20.90 -11.81 -8.68
N ALA A 631 -19.72 -12.23 -9.16
CA ALA A 631 -19.16 -13.57 -8.94
C ALA A 631 -18.93 -13.90 -7.47
N LEU A 632 -18.77 -12.90 -6.59
CA LEU A 632 -18.53 -13.09 -5.16
C LEU A 632 -19.82 -13.19 -4.34
N ILE A 633 -20.98 -12.96 -4.95
CA ILE A 633 -22.29 -13.14 -4.31
C ILE A 633 -22.90 -14.43 -4.86
N LYS A 634 -22.99 -15.44 -4.00
CA LYS A 634 -23.42 -16.82 -4.32
C LYS A 634 -24.86 -17.12 -3.93
#